data_AF-A0AAW4L5U6-F1
#
_entry.id   AF-A0AAW4L5U6-F1
#
_cell.length_a   1.000
_cell.length_b   1.000
_cell.length_c   1.000
_cell.angle_alpha   90.00
_cell.angle_beta   90.00
_cell.angle_gamma   90.00
#
_symmetry.space_group_name_H-M   'P 1'
#
loop_
_entity.id
_entity.type
_entity.pdbx_description
1 polymer ?
#
loop_
_entity_poly.entity_id
_entity_poly.type
_entity_poly.pdbx_seq_one_letter_code
_entity_poly.pdbx_strand_id
1 'polypeptide(L)' 'MSPKNLYLLGLEESPNRQPDIHEMIRSLKNEISRGEEVYSRDELAILERKLHECQEFLRAMTQT' A
#
# COMPACT_ATOMS: atom_id res chain seq x y z
N MET A 1 -4.07 1.68 -19.85
CA MET A 1 -3.64 2.22 -18.54
C MET A 1 -4.31 1.39 -17.47
N SER A 2 -3.54 0.74 -16.59
CA SER A 2 -4.13 0.05 -15.43
C SER A 2 -4.63 1.09 -14.42
N PRO A 3 -5.84 0.95 -13.86
CA PRO A 3 -6.36 1.92 -12.90
C PRO A 3 -5.50 2.01 -11.65
N LYS A 4 -5.57 3.15 -10.95
CA LYS A 4 -4.97 3.34 -9.63
C LYS A 4 -5.66 2.43 -8.62
N ASN A 5 -4.92 2.00 -7.61
CA ASN A 5 -5.48 1.30 -6.46
C ASN A 5 -5.94 2.35 -5.42
N LEU A 6 -7.16 2.85 -5.61
CA LEU A 6 -7.74 3.90 -4.78
C LEU A 6 -7.96 3.46 -3.32
N TYR A 7 -8.15 2.16 -3.08
CA TYR A 7 -8.19 1.58 -1.75
C TYR A 7 -6.88 1.83 -0.98
N LEU A 8 -5.73 1.60 -1.62
CA LEU A 8 -4.42 1.83 -0.98
C LEU A 8 -4.16 3.31 -0.70
N LEU A 9 -4.76 4.21 -1.49
CA LEU A 9 -4.75 5.65 -1.23
C LEU A 9 -5.73 6.08 -0.14
N GLY A 10 -6.60 5.18 0.34
CA GLY A 10 -7.66 5.50 1.31
C GLY A 10 -8.82 6.29 0.71
N LEU A 11 -8.97 6.26 -0.62
CA LEU A 11 -10.01 6.96 -1.36
C LEU A 11 -11.24 6.08 -1.63
N GLU A 12 -11.10 4.76 -1.52
CA GLU A 12 -12.20 3.79 -1.61
C GLU A 12 -12.16 2.78 -0.45
N GLU A 13 -13.32 2.26 -0.08
CA GLU A 13 -13.43 1.17 0.88
C GLU A 13 -12.91 -0.15 0.29
N SER A 14 -12.34 -1.02 1.15
CA SER A 14 -11.85 -2.32 0.69
C SER A 14 -13.00 -3.18 0.17
N PRO A 15 -12.82 -3.93 -0.92
CA PRO A 15 -13.86 -4.86 -1.40
C PRO A 15 -13.98 -6.07 -0.46
N ASN A 16 -14.88 -6.03 0.55
CA ASN A 16 -15.35 -7.11 1.46
C ASN A 16 -14.33 -8.10 2.08
N ARG A 17 -13.06 -8.02 1.73
CA ARG A 17 -11.95 -8.86 2.17
C ARG A 17 -10.85 -7.91 2.60
N GLN A 18 -10.60 -7.88 3.90
CA GLN A 18 -9.41 -7.22 4.41
C GLN A 18 -8.20 -8.08 4.04
N PRO A 19 -7.27 -7.58 3.20
CA PRO A 19 -6.05 -8.29 2.90
C PRO A 19 -5.21 -8.43 4.17
N ASP A 20 -4.49 -9.54 4.31
CA ASP A 20 -3.53 -9.67 5.40
C ASP A 20 -2.34 -8.71 5.23
N ILE A 21 -1.56 -8.52 6.29
CA ILE A 21 -0.44 -7.57 6.32
C ILE A 21 0.59 -7.87 5.20
N HIS A 22 0.79 -9.14 4.82
CA HIS A 22 1.72 -9.50 3.75
C HIS A 22 1.14 -9.20 2.36
N GLU A 23 -0.15 -9.49 2.14
CA GLU A 23 -0.88 -9.07 0.93
C GLU A 23 -0.86 -7.55 0.77
N MET A 24 -1.03 -6.79 1.86
CA MET A 24 -0.97 -5.33 1.87
C MET A 24 0.42 -4.82 1.45
N ILE A 25 1.48 -5.33 2.08
CA ILE A 25 2.87 -4.96 1.77
C ILE A 25 3.20 -5.27 0.32
N ARG A 26 2.79 -6.45 -0.19
CA ARG A 26 3.00 -6.82 -1.60
C ARG A 26 2.30 -5.84 -2.54
N SER A 27 1.04 -5.51 -2.24
CA SER A 27 0.24 -4.61 -3.07
C SER A 27 0.83 -3.20 -3.10
N LEU A 28 1.23 -2.67 -1.94
CA LEU A 28 1.89 -1.36 -1.84
C LEU A 28 3.20 -1.32 -2.63
N LYS A 29 4.06 -2.34 -2.51
CA LYS A 29 5.30 -2.43 -3.30
C LYS A 29 5.03 -2.46 -4.81
N ASN A 30 4.01 -3.21 -5.23
CA ASN A 30 3.64 -3.29 -6.64
C ASN A 30 3.19 -1.91 -7.16
N GLU A 31 2.33 -1.21 -6.44
CA GLU A 31 1.84 0.10 -6.86
C GLU A 31 2.93 1.18 -6.86
N ILE A 32 3.82 1.18 -5.85
CA ILE A 32 4.99 2.08 -5.83
C ILE A 32 5.91 1.83 -7.02
N SER A 33 6.10 0.57 -7.44
CA SER A 33 6.94 0.24 -8.60
C SER A 33 6.43 0.81 -9.92
N ARG A 34 5.13 1.11 -10.01
CA ARG A 34 4.52 1.78 -11.16
C ARG A 34 4.95 3.25 -11.27
N GLY A 35 5.39 3.85 -10.16
CA GLY A 35 6.02 5.16 -10.12
C GLY A 35 5.16 6.31 -10.67
N GLU A 36 5.85 7.35 -11.15
CA GLU A 36 5.21 8.59 -11.62
C GLU A 36 4.42 8.43 -12.94
N GLU A 37 4.48 7.26 -13.58
CA GLU A 37 3.65 6.93 -14.75
C GLU A 37 2.16 6.88 -14.40
N VAL A 38 1.86 6.50 -13.15
CA VAL A 38 0.49 6.22 -12.69
C VAL A 38 0.10 7.12 -11.54
N TYR A 39 1.02 7.38 -10.62
CA TYR A 39 0.78 8.11 -9.39
C TYR A 39 1.51 9.45 -9.41
N SER A 40 0.92 10.47 -8.80
CA SER A 40 1.65 11.70 -8.48
C SER A 40 2.66 11.47 -7.34
N ARG A 41 3.62 12.39 -7.17
CA ARG A 41 4.59 12.30 -6.07
C ARG A 41 3.93 12.26 -4.69
N ASP A 42 2.89 13.05 -4.47
CA ASP A 42 2.13 13.03 -3.23
C ASP A 42 1.44 11.69 -3.00
N GLU A 43 0.86 11.09 -4.05
CA GLU A 43 0.25 9.75 -3.96
C GLU A 43 1.30 8.66 -3.68
N LEU A 44 2.47 8.72 -4.33
CA LEU A 44 3.57 7.81 -4.04
C LEU A 44 4.05 7.94 -2.60
N ALA A 45 4.19 9.17 -2.08
CA ALA A 45 4.57 9.40 -0.69
C ALA A 45 3.54 8.82 0.30
N ILE A 46 2.25 8.86 -0.03
CA ILE A 46 1.20 8.21 0.77
C ILE A 46 1.38 6.67 0.76
N LEU A 47 1.61 6.08 -0.41
CA LEU A 47 1.83 4.64 -0.53
C LEU A 47 3.10 4.17 0.20
N GLU A 48 4.19 4.93 0.08
CA GLU A 48 5.46 4.66 0.77
C GLU A 48 5.31 4.75 2.28
N ARG A 49 4.60 5.77 2.78
CA ARG A 49 4.30 5.91 4.21
C ARG A 49 3.51 4.71 4.73
N LYS A 50 2.44 4.30 4.03
CA LYS A 50 1.65 3.13 4.39
C LYS A 50 2.48 1.85 4.38
N LEU A 51 3.38 1.70 3.40
CA LEU A 51 4.29 0.55 3.33
C LEU A 51 5.19 0.49 4.56
N HIS A 52 5.77 1.62 4.95
CA HIS A 52 6.59 1.73 6.15
C HIS A 52 5.80 1.36 7.42
N GLU A 53 4.57 1.88 7.57
CA GLU A 53 3.69 1.55 8.70
C GLU A 53 3.38 0.05 8.78
N CYS A 54 3.06 -0.59 7.64
CA CYS A 54 2.80 -2.03 7.62
C CYS A 54 4.06 -2.86 7.95
N GLN A 55 5.23 -2.43 7.51
CA GLN A 55 6.50 -3.11 7.79
C GLN A 55 6.88 -3.02 9.27
N GLU A 56 6.72 -1.84 9.88
CA GLU A 56 6.97 -1.64 11.30
C GLU A 56 5.99 -2.46 12.16
N PHE A 57 4.71 -2.50 11.78
CA PHE A 57 3.72 -3.34 12.45
C PHE A 57 4.08 -4.83 12.38
N LEU A 58 4.42 -5.32 11.19
CA LEU A 58 4.84 -6.72 11.01
C LEU A 58 6.09 -7.03 11.86
N ARG A 59 7.07 -6.14 11.87
CA ARG A 59 8.29 -6.29 12.67
C ARG A 59 7.96 -6.40 14.15
N ALA A 60 7.09 -5.53 14.68
CA ALA A 60 6.67 -5.57 16.07
C ALA A 60 5.98 -6.89 16.44
N MET A 61 5.14 -7.44 15.57
CA MET A 61 4.48 -8.75 15.79
C MET A 61 5.45 -9.93 15.83
N THR A 62 6.53 -9.87 15.05
CA THR A 62 7.51 -10.98 14.97
C THR A 62 8.55 -10.99 16.10
N GLN A 63 8.59 -9.95 16.93
CA GLN A 63 9.55 -9.81 18.05
C GLN A 63 8.97 -10.23 19.42
N THR A 64 7.72 -10.69 19.46
CA THR A 64 7.04 -11.30 20.62
C THR A 64 6.95 -12.80 20.49
#